data_AF-A0A3M1Q266-F1
#
_entry.id   AF-A0A3M1Q266-F1
#
_cell.length_a   1.000
_cell.length_b   1.000
_cell.length_c   1.000
_cell.angle_alpha   90.00
_cell.angle_beta   90.00
_cell.angle_gamma   90.00
#
_symmetry.space_group_name_H-M   'P 1'
#
loop_
_entity.id
_entity.type
_entity.pdbx_description
1 polymer ?
#
loop_
_entity_poly.entity_id
_entity_poly.type
_entity_poly.pdbx_seq_one_letter_code
_entity_poly.pdbx_strand_id
1 'polypeptide(L)'
;MHEFIPRRKTGLAAMLMGGLALVAWAAPTPGSLAAGYGAEPRAVEQVIAEAGDALRVNILLPPRPHSIRDPKTGRWLYGWRVCAHLEPGDRVAFFLLQGRRILYQLIEPVGANGLGARSVADLCGLPLPLRRAGGKHRPREEQHVDPLLGGG
;
A
#
# COMPACT_ATOMS: atom_id res chain seq x y z
N MET A 1 -3.92 -72.18 -41.05
CA MET A 1 -3.47 -73.39 -40.33
C MET A 1 -2.38 -72.98 -39.36
N HIS A 2 -2.52 -73.47 -38.13
CA HIS A 2 -1.73 -73.14 -36.96
C HIS A 2 -0.25 -73.50 -37.12
N GLU A 3 0.65 -72.65 -36.63
CA GLU A 3 1.68 -73.12 -35.71
C GLU A 3 2.11 -71.98 -34.79
N PHE A 4 2.12 -72.30 -33.51
CA PHE A 4 2.40 -71.45 -32.37
C PHE A 4 3.46 -72.20 -31.56
N ILE A 5 3.98 -71.50 -30.56
CA ILE A 5 4.66 -72.00 -29.37
C ILE A 5 6.18 -72.34 -29.51
N PRO A 6 7.00 -72.25 -28.43
CA PRO A 6 7.56 -71.01 -27.86
C PRO A 6 8.98 -71.14 -27.23
N ARG A 7 9.35 -70.11 -26.45
CA ARG A 7 10.15 -70.11 -25.21
C ARG A 7 11.67 -70.20 -25.35
N ARG A 8 12.34 -69.13 -24.89
CA ARG A 8 13.24 -69.11 -23.71
C ARG A 8 13.59 -67.63 -23.42
N LYS A 9 13.17 -67.10 -22.27
CA LYS A 9 13.82 -67.11 -20.94
C LYS A 9 14.68 -65.86 -20.73
N THR A 10 14.31 -65.14 -19.67
CA THR A 10 15.17 -64.40 -18.72
C THR A 10 16.03 -63.25 -19.25
N GLY A 11 15.62 -62.05 -18.85
CA GLY A 11 16.44 -60.85 -18.85
C GLY A 11 15.82 -59.78 -17.94
N LEU A 12 15.74 -60.08 -16.64
CA LEU A 12 15.40 -59.10 -15.61
C LEU A 12 16.63 -58.17 -15.47
N ALA A 13 16.53 -56.93 -15.96
CA ALA A 13 17.51 -55.89 -15.66
C ALA A 13 16.76 -54.60 -15.36
N ALA A 14 16.53 -54.41 -14.06
CA ALA A 14 16.19 -53.12 -13.50
C ALA A 14 17.32 -52.13 -13.80
N MET A 15 17.00 -51.01 -14.42
CA MET A 15 17.80 -49.79 -14.26
C MET A 15 16.87 -48.66 -13.81
N LEU A 16 16.84 -48.55 -12.48
CA LEU A 16 16.55 -47.32 -11.75
C LEU A 16 17.53 -46.24 -12.22
N MET A 17 17.04 -45.30 -13.03
CA MET A 17 17.57 -43.94 -13.12
C MET A 17 16.33 -43.06 -12.98
N GLY A 18 15.95 -42.69 -11.77
CA GLY A 18 16.73 -41.71 -11.03
C GLY A 18 16.18 -40.35 -11.44
N GLY A 19 14.99 -40.04 -10.92
CA GLY A 19 14.32 -38.78 -11.17
C GLY A 19 15.20 -37.61 -10.73
N LEU A 20 15.71 -36.85 -11.69
CA LEU A 20 15.92 -35.43 -11.48
C LEU A 20 14.58 -34.74 -11.71
N ALA A 21 13.73 -34.79 -10.69
CA ALA A 21 12.75 -33.73 -10.50
C ALA A 21 13.58 -32.46 -10.32
N LEU A 22 13.73 -31.68 -11.39
CA LEU A 22 14.08 -30.27 -11.30
C LEU A 22 13.00 -29.64 -10.42
N VAL A 23 13.24 -29.63 -9.11
CA VAL A 23 12.60 -28.70 -8.19
C VAL A 23 13.09 -27.35 -8.66
N ALA A 24 12.37 -26.80 -9.65
CA ALA A 24 12.45 -25.40 -9.97
C ALA A 24 12.11 -24.69 -8.66
N TRP A 25 13.14 -24.20 -7.98
CA TRP A 25 12.98 -23.21 -6.95
C TRP A 25 12.28 -22.04 -7.63
N ALA A 26 10.96 -22.00 -7.50
CA ALA A 26 10.16 -20.88 -7.89
C ALA A 26 10.66 -19.71 -7.04
N ALA A 27 11.55 -18.92 -7.62
CA ALA A 27 11.84 -17.60 -7.09
C ALA A 27 10.48 -16.92 -6.85
N PRO A 28 10.25 -16.31 -5.68
CA PRO A 28 8.99 -15.64 -5.41
C PRO A 28 8.78 -14.60 -6.50
N THR A 29 7.85 -14.87 -7.41
CA THR A 29 7.47 -13.91 -8.43
C THR A 29 6.92 -12.69 -7.68
N PRO A 30 7.19 -11.45 -8.16
CA PRO A 30 6.63 -10.23 -7.60
C PRO A 30 5.09 -10.19 -7.51
N GLY A 31 4.38 -11.24 -7.94
CA GLY A 31 2.93 -11.42 -7.84
C GLY A 31 2.44 -12.26 -6.66
N SER A 32 3.31 -12.85 -5.82
CA SER A 32 2.85 -13.76 -4.74
C SER A 32 2.04 -13.04 -3.64
N LEU A 33 2.30 -11.76 -3.37
CA LEU A 33 1.49 -10.97 -2.42
C LEU A 33 0.13 -10.55 -3.00
N ALA A 34 -0.07 -10.62 -4.33
CA ALA A 34 -1.32 -10.21 -4.96
C ALA A 34 -2.47 -11.21 -4.78
N ALA A 35 -2.17 -12.47 -4.40
CA ALA A 35 -3.14 -13.57 -4.39
C ALA A 35 -4.34 -13.37 -3.43
N GLY A 36 -4.24 -12.43 -2.46
CA GLY A 36 -5.37 -12.05 -1.59
C GLY A 36 -5.67 -10.55 -1.55
N TYR A 37 -4.68 -9.70 -1.83
CA TYR A 37 -4.80 -8.24 -1.75
C TYR A 37 -5.19 -7.60 -3.09
N GLY A 38 -5.24 -8.39 -4.16
CA GLY A 38 -5.44 -7.92 -5.53
C GLY A 38 -4.24 -7.15 -6.10
N ALA A 39 -4.41 -6.62 -7.30
CA ALA A 39 -3.37 -5.86 -7.99
C ALA A 39 -3.04 -4.56 -7.24
N GLU A 40 -1.76 -4.20 -7.24
CA GLU A 40 -1.29 -2.92 -6.73
C GLU A 40 -1.98 -1.76 -7.48
N PRO A 41 -2.55 -0.78 -6.75
CA PRO A 41 -3.27 0.31 -7.37
C PRO A 41 -2.31 1.17 -8.20
N ARG A 42 -2.75 1.54 -9.39
CA ARG A 42 -2.06 2.50 -10.27
C ARG A 42 -2.83 3.81 -10.28
N ALA A 43 -2.12 4.93 -10.48
CA ALA A 43 -2.71 6.28 -10.50
C ALA A 43 -3.58 6.54 -9.27
N VAL A 44 -3.03 6.23 -8.09
CA VAL A 44 -3.73 6.27 -6.80
C VAL A 44 -4.33 7.65 -6.52
N GLU A 45 -3.60 8.70 -6.87
CA GLU A 45 -4.01 10.10 -6.74
C GLU A 45 -5.29 10.37 -7.54
N GLN A 46 -5.39 9.85 -8.76
CA GLN A 46 -6.58 10.00 -9.61
C GLN A 46 -7.77 9.25 -9.04
N VAL A 47 -7.57 8.00 -8.61
CA VAL A 47 -8.64 7.19 -7.99
C VAL A 47 -9.21 7.87 -6.74
N ILE A 48 -8.34 8.47 -5.92
CA ILE A 48 -8.77 9.18 -4.71
C ILE A 48 -9.46 10.50 -5.06
N ALA A 49 -8.93 11.27 -6.00
CA ALA A 49 -9.53 12.53 -6.45
C ALA A 49 -10.89 12.32 -7.15
N GLU A 50 -11.09 11.20 -7.85
CA GLU A 50 -12.39 10.83 -8.44
C GLU A 50 -13.42 10.45 -7.36
N ALA A 51 -12.97 9.88 -6.24
CA ALA A 51 -13.84 9.34 -5.19
C ALA A 51 -14.19 10.34 -4.08
N GLY A 52 -13.50 11.47 -3.99
CA GLY A 52 -13.78 12.51 -3.00
C GLY A 52 -13.63 13.90 -3.57
N ASP A 53 -14.14 14.91 -2.87
CA ASP A 53 -14.05 16.32 -3.29
C ASP A 53 -12.65 16.93 -3.04
N ALA A 54 -11.58 16.18 -3.30
CA ALA A 54 -10.21 16.64 -3.15
C ALA A 54 -9.69 17.18 -4.50
N LEU A 55 -9.26 18.45 -4.50
CA LEU A 55 -8.61 19.07 -5.65
C LEU A 55 -7.16 18.61 -5.81
N ARG A 56 -6.50 18.27 -4.70
CA ARG A 56 -5.15 17.70 -4.69
C ARG A 56 -5.02 16.59 -3.68
N VAL A 57 -4.30 15.55 -4.09
CA VAL A 57 -4.00 14.36 -3.29
C VAL A 57 -2.48 14.23 -3.23
N ASN A 58 -1.93 14.29 -2.02
CA ASN A 58 -0.49 14.09 -1.79
C ASN A 58 -0.28 12.77 -1.03
N ILE A 59 0.34 11.79 -1.66
CA ILE A 59 0.58 10.48 -1.06
C ILE A 59 1.67 10.59 0.00
N LEU A 60 1.32 10.26 1.25
CA LEU A 60 2.22 10.37 2.40
C LEU A 60 3.16 9.18 2.51
N LEU A 61 2.69 8.00 2.11
CA LEU A 61 3.43 6.74 2.22
C LEU A 61 3.17 5.89 0.98
N PRO A 62 4.19 5.15 0.49
CA PRO A 62 4.01 4.27 -0.65
C PRO A 62 2.94 3.19 -0.35
N PRO A 63 2.14 2.78 -1.35
CA PRO A 63 1.16 1.72 -1.18
C PRO A 63 1.79 0.44 -0.63
N ARG A 64 1.12 -0.21 0.33
CA ARG A 64 1.57 -1.50 0.88
C ARG A 64 0.39 -2.43 1.15
N PRO A 65 0.54 -3.76 0.99
CA PRO A 65 -0.49 -4.71 1.38
C PRO A 65 -0.89 -4.53 2.84
N HIS A 66 -2.19 -4.50 3.11
CA HIS A 66 -2.75 -4.26 4.43
C HIS A 66 -4.13 -4.89 4.55
N SER A 67 -4.50 -5.28 5.77
CA SER A 67 -5.81 -5.83 6.07
C SER A 67 -6.45 -5.10 7.24
N ILE A 68 -7.76 -4.90 7.13
CA ILE A 68 -8.56 -4.31 8.21
C ILE A 68 -9.79 -5.16 8.45
N ARG A 69 -10.33 -5.07 9.65
CA ARG A 69 -11.65 -5.61 9.96
C ARG A 69 -12.65 -4.49 9.79
N ASP A 70 -13.58 -4.64 8.86
CA ASP A 70 -14.66 -3.68 8.61
C ASP A 70 -15.50 -3.54 9.89
N PRO A 71 -15.60 -2.33 10.48
CA PRO A 71 -16.35 -2.14 11.72
C PRO A 71 -17.87 -2.33 11.54
N LYS A 72 -18.40 -2.17 10.32
CA LYS A 72 -19.84 -2.31 10.04
C LYS A 72 -20.23 -3.77 9.88
N THR A 73 -19.44 -4.54 9.15
CA THR A 73 -19.77 -5.93 8.78
C THR A 73 -18.99 -6.98 9.57
N GLY A 74 -17.93 -6.59 10.27
CA GLY A 74 -17.02 -7.50 10.98
C GLY A 74 -16.14 -8.36 10.06
N ARG A 75 -16.22 -8.17 8.73
CA ARG A 75 -15.47 -8.93 7.73
C ARG A 75 -14.04 -8.42 7.60
N TRP A 76 -13.11 -9.32 7.29
CA TRP A 76 -11.77 -8.93 6.90
C TRP A 76 -11.75 -8.43 5.46
N LEU A 77 -11.18 -7.25 5.25
CA LEU A 77 -10.90 -6.66 3.97
C LEU A 77 -9.39 -6.70 3.74
N TYR A 78 -8.99 -7.07 2.53
CA TYR A 78 -7.59 -7.20 2.13
C TYR A 78 -7.37 -6.31 0.91
N GLY A 79 -6.42 -5.39 1.00
CA GLY A 79 -6.05 -4.52 -0.12
C GLY A 79 -4.73 -3.80 0.11
N TRP A 80 -4.56 -2.69 -0.59
CA TRP A 80 -3.40 -1.84 -0.54
C TRP A 80 -3.72 -0.62 0.29
N ARG A 81 -3.01 -0.45 1.41
CA ARG A 81 -3.06 0.76 2.23
C ARG A 81 -2.47 1.90 1.43
N VAL A 82 -3.21 2.99 1.36
CA VAL A 82 -2.73 4.28 0.88
C VAL A 82 -3.07 5.33 1.92
N CYS A 83 -2.06 6.12 2.27
CA CYS A 83 -2.21 7.26 3.16
C CYS A 83 -1.94 8.52 2.38
N ALA A 84 -2.86 9.48 2.47
CA ALA A 84 -2.80 10.71 1.69
C ALA A 84 -3.18 11.92 2.52
N HIS A 85 -2.62 13.07 2.15
CA HIS A 85 -3.09 14.37 2.55
C HIS A 85 -3.95 14.95 1.42
N LEU A 86 -5.09 15.54 1.79
CA LEU A 86 -6.12 16.01 0.87
C LEU A 86 -6.30 17.52 0.99
N GLU A 87 -6.24 18.22 -0.14
CA GLU A 87 -6.53 19.64 -0.26
C GLU A 87 -7.73 19.88 -1.21
N PRO A 88 -8.58 20.89 -0.95
CA PRO A 88 -8.56 21.80 0.19
C PRO A 88 -9.09 21.15 1.47
N GLY A 89 -8.81 21.78 2.62
CA GLY A 89 -9.35 21.38 3.93
C GLY A 89 -8.36 20.72 4.88
N ASP A 90 -7.09 20.54 4.48
CA ASP A 90 -6.01 20.05 5.35
C ASP A 90 -6.41 18.78 6.11
N ARG A 91 -6.78 17.76 5.33
CA ARG A 91 -7.27 16.47 5.85
C ARG A 91 -6.25 15.38 5.58
N VAL A 92 -6.18 14.42 6.48
CA VAL A 92 -5.46 13.17 6.28
C VAL A 92 -6.46 12.05 6.05
N ALA A 93 -6.09 11.14 5.17
CA ALA A 93 -6.95 10.05 4.78
C ALA A 93 -6.19 8.74 4.73
N PHE A 94 -6.85 7.70 5.22
CA PHE A 94 -6.50 6.32 5.00
C PHE A 94 -7.48 5.73 3.98
N PHE A 95 -6.94 5.06 2.97
CA PHE A 95 -7.68 4.28 2.00
C PHE A 95 -7.17 2.84 1.99
N LEU A 96 -8.09 1.90 1.86
CA LEU A 96 -7.78 0.53 1.48
C LEU A 96 -8.28 0.30 0.06
N LEU A 97 -7.37 0.10 -0.88
CA LEU A 97 -7.67 -0.04 -2.30
C LEU A 97 -7.44 -1.46 -2.82
N GLN A 98 -8.19 -1.84 -3.84
CA GLN A 98 -7.91 -3.06 -4.61
C GLN A 98 -8.05 -2.70 -6.10
N GLY A 99 -6.93 -2.60 -6.81
CA GLY A 99 -6.91 -1.99 -8.14
C GLY A 99 -7.42 -0.54 -8.10
N ARG A 100 -8.49 -0.24 -8.84
CA ARG A 100 -9.15 1.09 -8.86
C ARG A 100 -10.30 1.24 -7.85
N ARG A 101 -10.58 0.21 -7.04
CA ARG A 101 -11.72 0.21 -6.12
C ARG A 101 -11.27 0.60 -4.73
N ILE A 102 -11.97 1.56 -4.12
CA ILE A 102 -11.85 1.85 -2.68
C ILE A 102 -12.72 0.85 -1.93
N LEU A 103 -12.09 0.01 -1.11
CA LEU A 103 -12.77 -0.95 -0.23
C LEU A 103 -13.17 -0.30 1.10
N TYR A 104 -12.35 0.62 1.58
CA TYR A 104 -12.57 1.34 2.83
C TYR A 104 -11.87 2.70 2.79
N GLN A 105 -12.48 3.70 3.43
CA GLN A 105 -11.91 5.02 3.60
C GLN A 105 -12.18 5.56 5.00
N LEU A 106 -11.20 6.27 5.55
CA LEU A 106 -11.33 7.07 6.76
C LEU A 106 -10.63 8.40 6.50
N ILE A 107 -11.32 9.51 6.72
CA ILE A 107 -10.82 10.87 6.47
C ILE A 107 -11.02 11.68 7.74
N GLU A 108 -9.95 12.31 8.21
CA GLU A 108 -9.91 13.12 9.43
C GLU A 108 -9.25 14.47 9.14
N PRO A 109 -9.65 15.56 9.82
CA PRO A 109 -8.90 16.80 9.76
C PRO A 109 -7.52 16.61 10.41
N VAL A 110 -6.49 17.27 9.87
CA VAL A 110 -5.15 17.26 10.47
C VAL A 110 -5.22 17.83 11.89
N GLY A 111 -4.56 17.14 12.83
CA GLY A 111 -4.58 17.52 14.25
C GLY A 111 -5.84 17.07 15.00
N ALA A 112 -6.75 16.32 14.37
CA ALA A 112 -7.76 15.57 15.11
C ALA A 112 -7.05 14.59 16.04
N ASN A 113 -7.26 14.74 17.34
CA ASN A 113 -6.94 13.70 18.30
C ASN A 113 -8.01 12.62 18.08
N GLY A 114 -7.71 11.59 17.28
CA GLY A 114 -8.67 10.53 16.98
C GLY A 114 -9.25 9.97 18.29
N LEU A 115 -10.51 10.28 18.59
CA LEU A 115 -11.21 9.83 19.80
C LEU A 115 -11.77 8.41 19.64
N GLY A 116 -11.18 7.60 18.75
CA GLY A 116 -11.67 6.28 18.36
C GLY A 116 -10.56 5.24 18.31
N ALA A 117 -10.94 3.96 18.38
CA ALA A 117 -10.02 2.82 18.45
C ALA A 117 -9.07 2.63 17.25
N ARG A 118 -9.16 3.46 16.19
CA ARG A 118 -8.33 3.43 14.97
C ARG A 118 -8.31 4.82 14.30
N SER A 119 -7.42 5.71 14.72
CA SER A 119 -7.23 6.99 14.02
C SER A 119 -6.56 6.80 12.65
N VAL A 120 -6.63 7.80 11.76
CA VAL A 120 -5.87 7.77 10.49
C VAL A 120 -4.37 7.64 10.77
N ALA A 121 -3.87 8.28 11.83
CA ALA A 121 -2.47 8.18 12.23
C ALA A 121 -2.08 6.74 12.57
N ASP A 122 -2.90 6.02 13.34
CA ASP A 122 -2.63 4.62 13.71
C ASP A 122 -2.60 3.71 12.48
N LEU A 123 -3.59 3.85 11.60
CA LEU A 123 -3.70 3.04 10.37
C LEU A 123 -2.54 3.33 9.39
N CYS A 124 -2.08 4.57 9.36
CA CYS A 124 -0.95 4.98 8.54
C CYS A 124 0.41 4.74 9.21
N GLY A 125 0.45 4.45 10.52
CA GLY A 125 1.69 4.36 11.29
C GLY A 125 2.43 5.69 11.36
N LEU A 126 1.69 6.81 11.40
CA LEU A 126 2.24 8.16 11.48
C LEU A 126 2.39 8.59 12.94
N PRO A 127 3.41 9.40 13.28
CA PRO A 127 3.58 9.89 14.64
C PRO A 127 2.39 10.75 15.06
N LEU A 128 1.84 10.47 16.24
CA LEU A 128 0.81 11.29 16.88
C LEU A 128 1.46 12.40 17.73
N PRO A 129 0.86 13.61 17.78
CA PRO A 129 -0.21 14.09 16.92
C PRO A 129 0.33 14.43 15.52
N LEU A 130 -0.50 14.25 14.50
CA LEU A 130 -0.19 14.70 13.14
C LEU A 130 -0.06 16.23 13.14
N ARG A 131 1.18 16.71 13.28
CA ARG A 131 1.47 18.14 13.23
C ARG A 131 1.13 18.65 11.84
N ARG A 132 0.37 19.75 11.81
CA ARG A 132 0.17 20.58 10.63
C ARG A 132 1.54 20.88 9.99
N ALA A 133 1.83 20.28 8.85
CA ALA A 133 3.03 20.59 8.10
C ALA A 133 2.80 21.93 7.37
N GLY A 134 2.93 23.05 8.09
CA GLY A 134 2.74 24.37 7.48
C GLY A 134 2.87 25.52 8.46
N GLY A 135 4.06 26.12 8.53
CA GLY A 135 4.31 27.35 9.30
C GLY A 135 5.76 27.79 9.41
N LYS A 136 6.62 27.55 8.41
CA LYS A 136 7.90 28.28 8.27
C LYS A 136 8.01 28.91 6.88
N HIS A 137 7.22 29.95 6.67
CA HIS A 137 7.72 31.12 5.98
C HIS A 137 7.48 32.31 6.92
N ARG A 138 8.50 32.63 7.73
CA ARG A 138 8.67 34.03 8.10
C ARG A 138 9.13 34.71 6.81
N PRO A 139 8.39 35.67 6.23
CA PRO A 139 9.10 36.72 5.53
C PRO A 139 10.03 37.33 6.57
N ARG A 140 11.32 37.36 6.24
CA ARG A 140 12.31 38.16 6.94
C ARG A 140 11.73 39.57 6.93
N GLU A 141 11.19 40.01 8.08
CA GLU A 141 10.94 41.43 8.31
C GLU A 141 12.32 42.07 8.21
N GLU A 142 12.59 42.66 7.04
CA GLU A 142 13.65 43.61 6.84
C GLU A 142 13.52 44.59 8.00
N GLN A 143 14.47 44.53 8.93
CA GLN A 143 14.71 45.62 9.85
C GLN A 143 14.98 46.84 8.99
N HIS A 144 13.93 47.64 8.78
CA HIS A 144 14.05 49.02 8.37
C HIS A 144 14.80 49.72 9.51
N VAL A 145 16.12 49.78 9.39
CA VAL A 145 16.95 50.61 10.25
C VAL A 145 16.80 52.01 9.68
N ASP A 146 16.01 52.85 10.36
CA ASP A 146 15.97 54.29 10.11
C ASP A 146 17.41 54.84 10.15
N PRO A 147 17.87 55.56 9.10
CA PRO A 147 19.17 56.19 9.10
C PRO A 147 19.02 57.60 9.66
N LEU A 148 18.98 57.77 10.98
CA LEU A 148 19.08 59.11 11.55
C LEU A 148 20.06 59.17 12.72
N LEU A 149 21.15 59.89 12.41
CA LEU A 149 21.99 60.74 13.28
C LEU A 149 23.37 60.18 13.62
N GLY A 150 24.26 60.28 12.63
CA GLY A 150 25.65 60.68 12.85
C GLY A 150 25.81 62.19 12.57
N GLY A 151 26.61 62.84 13.41
CA GLY A 151 26.97 64.26 13.34
C GLY A 151 26.55 64.95 14.64
N GLY A 152 27.43 65.49 15.47
CA GLY A 152 28.81 65.95 15.32
C GLY A 152 29.01 67.01 16.39
#